data_AF-A0A6A9SQ70-F1
#
_entry.id   AF-A0A6A9SQ70-F1
#
_cell.length_a   1.000
_cell.length_b   1.000
_cell.length_c   1.000
_cell.angle_alpha   90.00
_cell.angle_beta   90.00
_cell.angle_gamma   90.00
#
_symmetry.space_group_name_H-M   'P 1'
#
loop_
_entity.id
_entity.type
_entity.pdbx_description
1 polymer ?
#
loop_
_entity_poly.entity_id
_entity_poly.type
_entity_poly.pdbx_seq_one_letter_code
_entity_poly.pdbx_strand_id
1 'polypeptide(L)'
;MAIAPHLVEEDGELKLDVSVGQSGRRQFALSDRAVTMLVDDLGYGNRDVVPWVTTKTLALGGGAYLYDEKTDARELAWSITGADGGKRASEAELQRLAEYLTSVEIDQHAVETVEEHVRESPLSRVMSPDDLRSKRQRMNGLRGIAKDL
;
A
#
# COMPACT_ATOMS: atom_id res chain seq x y z
N MET A 1 -24.52 3.91 1.59
CA MET A 1 -23.58 2.99 0.92
C MET A 1 -22.17 3.50 1.16
N ALA A 2 -21.23 2.62 1.53
CA ALA A 2 -19.83 3.02 1.61
C ALA A 2 -19.31 3.24 0.17
N ILE A 3 -18.69 4.38 -0.07
CA ILE A 3 -18.10 4.73 -1.37
C ILE A 3 -16.73 4.06 -1.45
N ALA A 4 -16.44 3.43 -2.58
CA ALA A 4 -15.18 2.75 -2.85
C ALA A 4 -13.97 3.72 -2.78
N PRO A 5 -12.77 3.22 -2.46
CA PRO A 5 -11.55 3.97 -2.69
C PRO A 5 -11.46 4.37 -4.16
N HIS A 6 -11.10 5.61 -4.44
CA HIS A 6 -10.90 6.08 -5.81
C HIS A 6 -9.86 7.19 -5.84
N LEU A 7 -9.28 7.41 -7.01
CA LEU A 7 -8.33 8.49 -7.21
C LEU A 7 -9.06 9.81 -7.42
N VAL A 8 -8.51 10.88 -6.90
CA VAL A 8 -8.98 12.24 -7.12
C VAL A 8 -7.80 13.12 -7.45
N GLU A 9 -7.92 13.93 -8.49
CA GLU A 9 -6.95 14.98 -8.79
C GLU A 9 -7.40 16.27 -8.11
N GLU A 10 -6.53 16.83 -7.27
CA GLU A 10 -6.75 18.09 -6.55
C GLU A 10 -5.46 18.91 -6.61
N ASP A 11 -5.57 20.18 -7.01
CA ASP A 11 -4.43 21.10 -7.15
C ASP A 11 -3.28 20.57 -8.03
N GLY A 12 -3.59 19.73 -9.02
CA GLY A 12 -2.62 19.10 -9.92
C GLY A 12 -1.90 17.89 -9.32
N GLU A 13 -2.27 17.46 -8.12
CA GLU A 13 -1.76 16.26 -7.46
C GLU A 13 -2.81 15.15 -7.45
N LEU A 14 -2.38 13.93 -7.77
CA LEU A 14 -3.21 12.75 -7.68
C LEU A 14 -3.21 12.22 -6.23
N LYS A 15 -4.40 12.11 -5.65
CA LYS A 15 -4.63 11.64 -4.28
C LYS A 15 -5.52 10.41 -4.28
N LEU A 16 -5.42 9.62 -3.22
CA LEU A 16 -6.28 8.45 -3.01
C LEU A 16 -7.34 8.81 -1.96
N ASP A 17 -8.59 8.92 -2.39
CA ASP A 17 -9.71 9.25 -1.53
C ASP A 17 -10.31 7.97 -0.92
N VAL A 18 -10.24 7.86 0.41
CA VAL A 18 -10.56 6.65 1.17
C VAL A 18 -11.44 7.00 2.36
N SER A 19 -12.41 6.13 2.65
CA SER A 19 -13.20 6.21 3.88
C SER A 19 -12.38 5.72 5.08
N VAL A 20 -12.39 6.45 6.19
CA VAL A 20 -11.59 6.19 7.40
C VAL A 20 -12.49 6.24 8.63
N GLY A 21 -12.78 5.07 9.21
CA GLY A 21 -13.56 4.90 10.43
C GLY A 21 -14.84 5.75 10.50
N GLN A 22 -15.00 6.43 11.64
CA GLN A 22 -16.04 7.45 11.85
C GLN A 22 -15.59 8.86 11.41
N SER A 23 -14.34 9.01 10.99
CA SER A 23 -13.75 10.29 10.59
C SER A 23 -14.16 10.73 9.17
N GLY A 24 -14.94 9.91 8.46
CA GLY A 24 -15.40 10.22 7.10
C GLY A 24 -14.37 9.89 6.04
N ARG A 25 -14.41 10.60 4.91
CA ARG A 25 -13.47 10.41 3.81
C ARG A 25 -12.23 11.29 3.98
N ARG A 26 -11.08 10.75 3.63
CA ARG A 26 -9.78 11.42 3.71
C ARG A 26 -9.04 11.19 2.40
N GLN A 27 -8.32 12.21 1.97
CA GLN A 27 -7.48 12.15 0.79
C GLN A 27 -6.04 11.88 1.22
N PHE A 28 -5.52 10.75 0.76
CA PHE A 28 -4.17 10.30 1.02
C PHE A 28 -3.29 10.82 -0.10
N ALA A 29 -2.17 11.45 0.27
CA ALA A 29 -1.11 11.72 -0.67
C ALA A 29 -0.50 10.41 -1.16
N LEU A 30 -0.05 10.39 -2.40
CA LEU A 30 0.62 9.25 -3.01
C LEU A 30 2.11 9.53 -3.11
N SER A 31 2.94 8.54 -2.77
CA SER A 31 4.37 8.62 -3.06
C SER A 31 4.61 8.56 -4.58
N ASP A 32 5.73 9.12 -5.05
CA ASP A 32 6.11 9.07 -6.47
C ASP A 32 6.10 7.64 -7.04
N ARG A 33 6.53 6.65 -6.24
CA ARG A 33 6.51 5.23 -6.65
C ARG A 33 5.09 4.70 -6.78
N ALA A 34 4.19 5.08 -5.88
CA ALA A 34 2.79 4.70 -5.96
C ALA A 34 2.11 5.35 -7.16
N VAL A 35 2.41 6.63 -7.45
CA VAL A 35 1.92 7.33 -8.64
C VAL A 35 2.42 6.64 -9.91
N THR A 36 3.72 6.35 -10.01
CA THR A 36 4.32 5.64 -11.16
C THR A 36 3.62 4.30 -11.39
N MET A 37 3.47 3.49 -10.33
CA MET A 37 2.82 2.18 -10.43
C MET A 37 1.35 2.30 -10.86
N LEU A 38 0.59 3.23 -10.28
CA LEU A 38 -0.83 3.38 -10.60
C LEU A 38 -1.03 3.95 -12.00
N VAL A 39 -0.38 5.06 -12.31
CA VAL A 39 -0.63 5.83 -13.53
C VAL A 39 0.13 5.25 -14.71
N ASP A 40 1.45 5.10 -14.59
CA ASP A 40 2.30 4.74 -15.73
C ASP A 40 2.23 3.24 -16.03
N ASP A 41 2.27 2.39 -14.99
CA ASP A 41 2.28 0.94 -15.18
C ASP A 41 0.88 0.32 -15.33
N LEU A 42 -0.12 0.88 -14.64
CA LEU A 42 -1.48 0.32 -14.55
C LEU A 42 -2.55 1.17 -15.24
N GLY A 43 -2.20 2.37 -15.72
CA GLY A 43 -3.10 3.22 -16.50
C GLY A 43 -4.23 3.86 -15.70
N TYR A 44 -4.10 3.97 -14.37
CA TYR A 44 -5.08 4.65 -13.53
C TYR A 44 -5.10 6.16 -13.77
N GLY A 45 -6.30 6.75 -13.70
CA GLY A 45 -6.52 8.18 -13.78
C GLY A 45 -7.48 8.72 -12.73
N ASN A 46 -7.75 10.02 -12.83
CA ASN A 46 -8.69 10.71 -11.96
C ASN A 46 -10.07 10.03 -11.97
N ARG A 47 -10.66 9.84 -10.80
CA ARG A 47 -11.95 9.17 -10.52
C ARG A 47 -11.97 7.65 -10.71
N ASP A 48 -10.85 7.03 -11.07
CA ASP A 48 -10.80 5.57 -11.14
C ASP A 48 -10.94 4.95 -9.76
N VAL A 49 -11.83 3.97 -9.66
CA VAL A 49 -12.00 3.15 -8.46
C VAL A 49 -10.76 2.28 -8.28
N VAL A 50 -10.19 2.30 -7.08
CA VAL A 50 -9.01 1.52 -6.71
C VAL A 50 -9.44 0.30 -5.89
N PRO A 51 -9.00 -0.92 -6.25
CA PRO A 51 -9.33 -2.12 -5.49
C PRO A 51 -8.91 -1.99 -4.02
N TRP A 52 -9.66 -2.65 -3.15
CA TRP A 52 -9.36 -2.65 -1.72
C TRP A 52 -7.96 -3.17 -1.40
N VAL A 53 -7.55 -4.26 -2.06
CA VAL A 53 -6.22 -4.85 -1.87
C VAL A 53 -5.13 -3.85 -2.23
N THR A 54 -5.28 -3.11 -3.33
CA THR A 54 -4.36 -2.04 -3.75
C THR A 54 -4.30 -0.92 -2.73
N THR A 55 -5.46 -0.44 -2.28
CA THR A 55 -5.58 0.64 -1.29
C THR A 55 -4.86 0.28 0.01
N LYS A 56 -5.15 -0.90 0.56
CA LYS A 56 -4.55 -1.36 1.82
C LYS A 56 -3.06 -1.65 1.68
N THR A 57 -2.61 -2.19 0.55
CA THR A 57 -1.19 -2.39 0.25
C THR A 57 -0.43 -1.07 0.20
N LEU A 58 -0.99 -0.05 -0.45
CA LEU A 58 -0.36 1.27 -0.52
C LEU A 58 -0.27 1.93 0.86
N ALA A 59 -1.32 1.85 1.68
CA ALA A 59 -1.27 2.38 3.04
C ALA A 59 -0.20 1.67 3.91
N LEU A 60 -0.18 0.34 3.89
CA LEU A 60 0.76 -0.48 4.66
C LEU A 60 2.22 -0.33 4.19
N GLY A 61 2.42 -0.20 2.89
CA GLY A 61 3.74 -0.04 2.28
C GLY A 61 4.21 1.41 2.19
N GLY A 62 3.52 2.37 2.82
CA GLY A 62 3.88 3.80 2.81
C GLY A 62 3.70 4.51 1.46
N GLY A 63 3.00 3.88 0.52
CA GLY A 63 2.72 4.43 -0.81
C GLY A 63 1.55 5.40 -0.82
N ALA A 64 0.64 5.28 0.14
CA ALA A 64 -0.44 6.22 0.41
C ALA A 64 -0.38 6.64 1.88
N TYR A 65 -0.37 7.94 2.14
CA TYR A 65 -0.20 8.48 3.49
C TYR A 65 -1.01 9.75 3.71
N LEU A 66 -1.31 10.06 4.97
CA LEU A 66 -1.82 11.37 5.37
C LEU A 66 -0.62 12.23 5.78
N TYR A 67 -0.58 13.49 5.38
CA TYR A 67 0.46 14.45 5.79
C TYR A 67 0.50 14.73 7.30
N ASP A 68 -0.45 14.18 8.07
CA ASP A 68 -0.42 14.23 9.53
C ASP A 68 0.65 13.26 10.04
N GLU A 69 1.83 13.82 10.35
CA GLU A 69 3.10 13.14 10.68
C GLU A 69 3.03 12.14 11.85
N LYS A 70 1.89 12.02 12.54
CA LYS A 70 1.71 11.15 13.71
C LYS A 70 0.99 9.83 13.42
N THR A 71 0.53 9.60 12.19
CA THR A 71 -0.30 8.42 11.91
C THR A 71 0.59 7.20 11.62
N ASP A 72 0.60 6.25 12.54
CA ASP A 72 1.23 4.95 12.35
C ASP A 72 0.59 4.19 11.17
N ALA A 73 1.40 3.62 10.28
CA ALA A 73 0.92 2.99 9.04
C ALA A 73 -0.01 1.79 9.31
N ARG A 74 0.20 1.06 10.41
CA ARG A 74 -0.68 -0.04 10.83
C ARG A 74 -1.99 0.50 11.37
N GLU A 75 -1.96 1.52 12.22
CA GLU A 75 -3.19 2.18 12.71
C GLU A 75 -3.99 2.77 11.54
N LEU A 76 -3.32 3.36 10.56
CA LEU A 76 -3.93 3.87 9.34
C LEU A 76 -4.59 2.75 8.55
N ALA A 77 -3.88 1.65 8.30
CA ALA A 77 -4.40 0.49 7.57
C ALA A 77 -5.62 -0.16 8.25
N TRP A 78 -5.68 -0.15 9.58
CA TRP A 78 -6.84 -0.64 10.34
C TRP A 78 -8.00 0.36 10.38
N SER A 79 -7.71 1.65 10.35
CA SER A 79 -8.73 2.71 10.36
C SER A 79 -9.38 2.94 9.01
N ILE A 80 -8.73 2.54 7.91
CA ILE A 80 -9.34 2.51 6.58
C ILE A 80 -10.56 1.57 6.65
N THR A 81 -11.74 2.16 6.51
CA THR A 81 -13.02 1.45 6.52
C THR A 81 -13.70 1.72 5.19
N GLY A 82 -14.15 0.69 4.50
CA GLY A 82 -14.80 0.92 3.22
C GLY A 82 -15.14 -0.40 2.61
N ALA A 83 -16.35 -0.47 2.04
CA ALA A 83 -16.71 -1.59 1.20
C ALA A 83 -15.60 -1.80 0.16
N ASP A 84 -15.35 -3.05 -0.15
CA ASP A 84 -14.47 -3.56 -1.22
C ASP A 84 -14.66 -2.90 -2.60
N GLY A 85 -15.65 -2.00 -2.73
CA GLY A 85 -15.95 -1.21 -3.91
C GLY A 85 -16.42 -2.06 -5.08
N GLY A 86 -16.59 -3.37 -4.88
CA GLY A 86 -16.81 -4.37 -5.90
C GLY A 86 -15.66 -4.57 -6.89
N LYS A 87 -14.69 -3.64 -7.01
CA LYS A 87 -13.58 -3.76 -7.96
C LYS A 87 -12.55 -4.75 -7.43
N ARG A 88 -12.42 -5.86 -8.14
CA ARG A 88 -11.35 -6.84 -7.92
C ARG A 88 -10.10 -6.37 -8.64
N ALA A 89 -8.95 -6.53 -8.00
CA ALA A 89 -7.67 -6.36 -8.66
C ALA A 89 -7.50 -7.46 -9.73
N SER A 90 -7.06 -7.04 -10.91
CA SER A 90 -6.60 -7.91 -11.98
C SER A 90 -5.26 -8.57 -11.64
N GLU A 91 -4.89 -9.61 -12.39
CA GLU A 91 -3.59 -10.28 -12.19
C GLU A 91 -2.40 -9.34 -12.42
N ALA A 92 -2.49 -8.44 -13.42
CA ALA A 92 -1.47 -7.43 -13.67
C ALA A 92 -1.30 -6.48 -12.47
N GLU A 93 -2.41 -6.03 -11.87
CA GLU A 93 -2.36 -5.21 -10.65
C GLU A 93 -1.72 -5.95 -9.49
N LEU A 94 -2.09 -7.22 -9.27
CA LEU A 94 -1.50 -8.02 -8.19
C LEU A 94 0.01 -8.19 -8.39
N GLN A 95 0.46 -8.45 -9.62
CA GLN A 95 1.88 -8.57 -9.94
C GLN A 95 2.63 -7.26 -9.65
N ARG A 96 2.08 -6.11 -10.07
CA ARG A 96 2.68 -4.80 -9.78
C ARG A 96 2.69 -4.45 -8.31
N LEU A 97 1.66 -4.85 -7.56
CA LEU A 97 1.64 -4.68 -6.10
C LEU A 97 2.70 -5.52 -5.39
N ALA A 98 2.96 -6.74 -5.86
CA ALA A 98 4.04 -7.57 -5.35
C ALA A 98 5.41 -6.94 -5.64
N GLU A 99 5.64 -6.47 -6.87
CA GLU A 99 6.86 -5.74 -7.25
C GLU A 99 7.04 -4.47 -6.39
N TYR A 100 5.96 -3.72 -6.16
CA TYR A 100 5.97 -2.58 -5.28
C TYR A 100 6.41 -2.96 -3.85
N LEU A 101 5.76 -3.95 -3.24
CA LEU A 101 6.03 -4.40 -1.87
C LEU A 101 7.47 -4.91 -1.68
N THR A 102 8.04 -5.57 -2.68
CA THR A 102 9.44 -6.04 -2.64
C THR A 102 10.47 -4.90 -2.82
N SER A 103 10.05 -3.77 -3.39
CA SER A 103 10.91 -2.59 -3.66
C SER A 103 10.91 -1.54 -2.54
N VAL A 104 9.90 -1.56 -1.66
CA VAL A 104 9.75 -0.58 -0.59
C VAL A 104 10.27 -1.09 0.75
N GLU A 105 10.66 -0.15 1.59
CA GLU A 105 11.14 -0.44 2.94
C GLU A 105 9.96 -0.32 3.91
N ILE A 106 9.40 -1.47 4.28
CA ILE A 106 8.22 -1.53 5.14
C ILE A 106 8.60 -1.18 6.59
N ASP A 107 7.77 -0.36 7.23
CA ASP A 107 7.95 -0.03 8.63
C ASP A 107 7.89 -1.29 9.51
N GLN A 108 8.82 -1.41 10.46
CA GLN A 108 8.93 -2.60 11.30
C GLN A 108 7.63 -2.91 12.06
N HIS A 109 6.88 -1.88 12.45
CA HIS A 109 5.60 -2.04 13.17
C HIS A 109 4.47 -2.55 12.26
N ALA A 110 4.61 -2.40 10.94
CA ALA A 110 3.63 -2.80 9.94
C ALA A 110 3.94 -4.16 9.29
N VAL A 111 5.18 -4.68 9.37
CA VAL A 111 5.60 -5.91 8.67
C VAL A 111 4.65 -7.09 8.90
N GLU A 112 4.33 -7.41 10.16
CA GLU A 112 3.42 -8.51 10.49
C GLU A 112 2.04 -8.32 9.84
N THR A 113 1.53 -7.08 9.86
CA THR A 113 0.25 -6.73 9.22
C THR A 113 0.31 -6.81 7.70
N VAL A 114 1.47 -6.51 7.09
CA VAL A 114 1.66 -6.70 5.63
C VAL A 114 1.70 -8.18 5.29
N GLU A 115 2.40 -8.99 6.08
CA GLU A 115 2.44 -10.45 5.88
C GLU A 115 1.03 -11.06 5.98
N GLU A 116 0.26 -10.70 7.00
CA GLU A 116 -1.15 -11.12 7.15
C GLU A 116 -1.98 -10.68 5.95
N HIS A 117 -1.85 -9.42 5.52
CA HIS A 117 -2.56 -8.91 4.34
C HIS A 117 -2.20 -9.66 3.05
N VAL A 118 -0.94 -10.04 2.86
CA VAL A 118 -0.51 -10.88 1.74
C VAL A 118 -1.14 -12.26 1.83
N ARG A 119 -1.12 -12.91 3.01
CA ARG A 119 -1.71 -14.25 3.24
C ARG A 119 -3.21 -14.27 2.97
N GLU A 120 -3.93 -13.25 3.41
CA GLU A 120 -5.40 -13.21 3.39
C GLU A 120 -6.00 -12.62 2.10
N SER A 121 -5.17 -12.06 1.22
CA SER A 121 -5.61 -11.43 -0.03
C SER A 121 -5.19 -12.22 -1.27
N PRO A 122 -5.68 -11.84 -2.47
CA PRO A 122 -5.21 -12.43 -3.72
C PRO A 122 -3.71 -12.26 -4.00
N LEU A 123 -2.98 -11.43 -3.23
CA LEU A 123 -1.53 -11.28 -3.34
C LEU A 123 -0.77 -12.59 -3.05
N SER A 124 -1.32 -13.46 -2.20
CA SER A 124 -0.79 -14.80 -1.94
C SER A 124 -0.58 -15.67 -3.19
N ARG A 125 -1.20 -15.31 -4.32
CA ARG A 125 -1.04 -16.02 -5.60
C ARG A 125 0.21 -15.62 -6.37
N VAL A 126 0.76 -14.44 -6.10
CA VAL A 126 1.85 -13.82 -6.87
C VAL A 126 3.08 -13.47 -6.03
N MET A 127 2.97 -13.55 -4.69
CA MET A 127 4.10 -13.34 -3.79
C MET A 127 3.94 -14.14 -2.49
N SER A 128 5.06 -14.51 -1.88
CA SER A 128 5.11 -15.04 -0.53
C SER A 128 5.20 -13.89 0.49
N PRO A 129 4.57 -14.00 1.66
CA PRO A 129 4.83 -13.10 2.79
C PRO A 129 6.32 -13.02 3.16
N ASP A 130 7.06 -14.10 2.95
CA ASP A 130 8.50 -14.18 3.25
C ASP A 130 9.38 -13.35 2.30
N ASP A 131 8.83 -12.92 1.16
CA ASP A 131 9.52 -12.05 0.19
C ASP A 131 9.61 -10.60 0.67
N LEU A 132 8.87 -10.25 1.72
CA LEU A 132 8.84 -8.90 2.29
C LEU A 132 10.17 -8.58 3.00
N ARG A 133 10.88 -7.58 2.47
CA ARG A 133 12.13 -7.11 3.08
C ARG A 133 11.82 -6.08 4.17
N SER A 134 11.92 -6.50 5.43
CA SER A 134 11.92 -5.56 6.55
C SER A 134 13.25 -4.82 6.70
N LYS A 135 13.23 -3.61 7.27
CA LYS A 135 14.42 -2.85 7.72
C LYS A 135 15.47 -3.72 8.45
N ARG A 136 15.01 -4.73 9.22
CA ARG A 136 15.83 -5.61 10.04
C ARG A 136 16.65 -6.63 9.22
N GLN A 137 16.10 -7.17 8.12
CA GLN A 137 16.85 -8.10 7.24
C GLN A 137 18.00 -7.37 6.54
N ARG A 138 17.80 -6.12 6.13
CA ARG A 138 18.86 -5.28 5.52
C ARG A 138 20.00 -4.99 6.51
N MET A 139 19.67 -4.62 7.75
CA MET A 139 20.66 -4.37 8.80
C MET A 139 21.40 -5.63 9.27
N ASN A 140 20.73 -6.78 9.34
CA ASN A 140 21.38 -8.05 9.70
C ASN A 140 22.27 -8.59 8.56
N GLY A 141 21.90 -8.40 7.29
CA GLY A 141 22.75 -8.72 6.14
C GLY A 141 24.04 -7.89 6.10
N LEU A 142 23.95 -6.59 6.45
CA LEU A 142 25.12 -5.71 6.54
C LEU A 142 26.06 -6.06 7.70
N ARG A 143 25.54 -6.53 8.84
CA ARG A 143 26.36 -7.01 9.98
C ARG A 143 27.04 -8.36 9.72
N GLY A 144 26.50 -9.18 8.82
CA GLY A 144 27.12 -10.46 8.41
C GLY A 144 28.38 -10.25 7.58
N ILE A 145 28.37 -9.30 6.65
CA ILE A 145 29.52 -9.01 5.76
C ILE A 145 30.69 -8.39 6.54
N ALA A 146 30.42 -7.59 7.58
CA ALA A 146 31.46 -6.99 8.41
C ALA A 146 32.17 -7.96 9.37
N LYS A 147 31.73 -9.23 9.46
CA LYS A 147 32.37 -10.27 10.28
C LYS A 147 33.29 -11.20 9.50
N ASP A 148 33.28 -11.11 8.17
CA ASP A 148 34.10 -11.91 7.24
C ASP A 148 35.21 -11.07 6.56
N LEU A 149 35.54 -9.90 7.12
CA LEU A 149 36.67 -9.05 6.72
C LEU A 149 37.69 -8.90 7.85
#